data_AF-A0A369J1Z8-F1
#
_entry.id   AF-A0A369J1Z8-F1
#
_cell.length_a   1.000
_cell.length_b   1.000
_cell.length_c   1.000
_cell.angle_alpha   90.00
_cell.angle_beta   90.00
_cell.angle_gamma   90.00
#
_symmetry.space_group_name_H-M   'P 1'
#
loop_
_entity.id
_entity.type
_entity.pdbx_description
1 polymer ?
#
loop_
_entity_poly.entity_id
_entity_poly.type
_entity_poly.pdbx_seq_one_letter_code
_entity_poly.pdbx_strand_id
1 'polypeptide(L)'
;MTGSAAPAGALSKSTDQIDNGSSSAAGNTFTTNMQIYAENIASTGCNNALQARRDAGEPDVPIDEALLSLLPTQIVTPPPTPASNVTQMVAAFSQFSPNSQSKALLLLNGPSQPTVPSTTSRILFTASDELPASTSSMDFGYGIHPFLVQLAMHKVHIPLTLFTSKSTNRLHRESTTLTQKVIYTKNNTKSHILDVSQFPSELTIDVADWHECWVRNRTFLEEHYEPALAKRWINHYLHLSHQDDFRSNFAAIRKFDYEEHELRQQSPSF
;
A
#
# COMPACT_ATOMS: atom_id res chain seq x y z
N MET A 1 21.47 20.79 60.08
CA MET A 1 22.21 19.86 60.96
C MET A 1 22.04 18.46 60.39
N THR A 2 23.18 17.85 59.98
CA THR A 2 23.51 16.40 59.95
C THR A 2 22.48 15.41 59.37
N GLY A 3 22.76 14.53 58.40
CA GLY A 3 23.97 14.02 57.72
C GLY A 3 23.48 12.97 56.69
N SER A 4 24.02 12.88 55.47
CA SER A 4 25.26 12.19 55.10
C SER A 4 25.24 10.67 55.33
N ALA A 5 25.15 9.89 54.24
CA ALA A 5 26.08 8.80 53.91
C ALA A 5 25.64 8.03 52.63
N ALA A 6 26.44 8.17 51.57
CA ALA A 6 26.73 7.08 50.63
C ALA A 6 27.82 6.17 51.23
N PRO A 7 27.97 4.92 50.75
CA PRO A 7 29.13 4.59 49.88
C PRO A 7 28.72 3.62 48.73
N ALA A 8 29.25 3.70 47.51
CA ALA A 8 30.61 3.41 47.00
C ALA A 8 31.03 1.92 47.05
N GLY A 9 31.34 1.37 45.86
CA GLY A 9 31.98 0.05 45.64
C GLY A 9 31.64 -0.51 44.24
N ALA A 10 32.37 -0.13 43.19
CA ALA A 10 33.53 -0.84 42.61
C ALA A 10 33.13 -2.09 41.78
N LEU A 11 33.19 -2.02 40.45
CA LEU A 11 34.35 -2.34 39.58
C LEU A 11 34.62 -3.85 39.47
N SER A 12 34.20 -4.47 38.36
CA SER A 12 34.87 -5.66 37.82
C SER A 12 34.83 -5.64 36.29
N LYS A 13 36.04 -5.49 35.75
CA LYS A 13 36.46 -5.57 34.36
C LYS A 13 36.72 -7.06 34.08
N SER A 14 36.11 -7.63 33.04
CA SER A 14 36.62 -8.86 32.42
C SER A 14 36.63 -8.67 30.91
N THR A 15 37.81 -8.35 30.44
CA THR A 15 38.29 -8.55 29.07
C THR A 15 38.64 -10.03 28.96
N ASP A 16 38.04 -10.74 28.02
CA ASP A 16 38.64 -11.95 27.44
C ASP A 16 38.59 -11.81 25.92
N GLN A 17 39.76 -11.98 25.32
CA GLN A 17 40.05 -11.83 23.92
C GLN A 17 40.85 -13.07 23.50
N ILE A 18 40.66 -13.47 22.23
CA ILE A 18 41.49 -14.35 21.38
C ILE A 18 41.40 -15.87 21.72
N ASP A 19 41.25 -16.85 20.82
CA ASP A 19 41.48 -16.90 19.37
C ASP A 19 40.87 -18.14 18.68
N ASN A 20 40.73 -18.01 17.35
CA ASN A 20 40.91 -18.99 16.27
C ASN A 20 40.05 -20.26 16.10
N GLY A 21 39.46 -20.37 14.90
CA GLY A 21 38.93 -21.63 14.37
C GLY A 21 38.26 -21.49 13.00
N SER A 22 39.01 -21.13 11.96
CA SER A 22 38.59 -21.24 10.57
C SER A 22 38.19 -22.68 10.21
N SER A 23 36.98 -22.86 9.69
CA SER A 23 36.69 -23.96 8.77
C SER A 23 35.75 -23.48 7.67
N SER A 24 36.29 -23.44 6.45
CA SER A 24 35.52 -23.30 5.22
C SER A 24 34.56 -24.48 5.06
N ALA A 25 33.32 -24.17 4.73
CA ALA A 25 32.45 -25.10 4.00
C ALA A 25 31.39 -24.27 3.28
N ALA A 26 31.43 -24.33 1.95
CA ALA A 26 30.39 -23.84 1.09
C ALA A 26 29.03 -24.40 1.54
N GLY A 27 28.09 -23.52 1.86
CA GLY A 27 26.75 -23.89 2.26
C GLY A 27 25.77 -22.79 1.88
N ASN A 28 25.04 -23.01 0.78
CA ASN A 28 23.87 -22.23 0.37
C ASN A 28 22.99 -21.95 1.59
N THR A 29 23.01 -20.70 2.07
CA THR A 29 22.16 -20.28 3.16
C THR A 29 20.88 -19.72 2.53
N PHE A 30 19.78 -20.43 2.72
CA PHE A 30 18.45 -19.88 2.45
C PHE A 30 18.19 -18.78 3.50
N THR A 31 18.61 -17.56 3.20
CA THR A 31 18.28 -16.37 3.99
C THR A 31 16.77 -16.17 3.92
N THR A 32 16.09 -16.21 5.07
CA THR A 32 14.64 -15.98 5.11
C THR A 32 14.32 -14.55 4.69
N ASN A 33 13.13 -14.31 4.10
CA ASN A 33 12.71 -12.95 3.72
C ASN A 33 12.76 -11.95 4.90
N MET A 34 12.58 -12.44 6.13
CA MET A 34 12.70 -11.63 7.35
C MET A 34 14.15 -11.14 7.60
N GLN A 35 15.15 -11.98 7.32
CA GLN A 35 16.56 -11.62 7.45
C GLN A 35 17.00 -10.70 6.31
N ILE A 36 16.48 -10.89 5.09
CA ILE A 36 16.67 -9.96 3.95
C ILE A 36 16.09 -8.59 4.28
N TYR A 37 14.91 -8.54 4.89
CA TYR A 37 14.26 -7.30 5.31
C TYR A 37 15.08 -6.56 6.39
N ALA A 38 15.57 -7.28 7.40
CA ALA A 38 16.41 -6.69 8.44
C ALA A 38 17.72 -6.12 7.87
N GLU A 39 18.36 -6.82 6.95
CA GLU A 39 19.58 -6.37 6.28
C GLU A 39 19.32 -5.12 5.42
N ASN A 40 18.22 -5.09 4.67
CA ASN A 40 17.86 -3.93 3.86
C ASN A 40 17.61 -2.66 4.69
N ILE A 41 17.07 -2.81 5.90
CA ILE A 41 16.93 -1.69 6.84
C ILE A 41 18.31 -1.16 7.24
N ALA A 42 19.26 -2.04 7.55
CA ALA A 42 20.62 -1.67 7.91
C ALA A 42 21.35 -0.96 6.75
N SER A 43 21.32 -1.53 5.53
CA SER A 43 21.93 -0.91 4.34
C SER A 43 21.30 0.45 4.01
N THR A 44 19.98 0.60 4.17
CA THR A 44 19.30 1.89 3.98
C THR A 44 19.82 2.93 4.99
N GLY A 45 19.99 2.54 6.25
CA GLY A 45 20.56 3.40 7.28
C GLY A 45 21.99 3.84 6.95
N CYS A 46 22.85 2.90 6.53
CA CYS A 46 24.23 3.19 6.12
C CYS A 46 24.28 4.12 4.90
N ASN A 47 23.49 3.85 3.86
CA ASN A 47 23.45 4.68 2.65
C ASN A 47 22.98 6.11 2.95
N ASN A 48 21.98 6.27 3.82
CA ASN A 48 21.54 7.61 4.25
C ASN A 48 22.66 8.37 4.99
N ALA A 49 23.44 7.69 5.83
CA ALA A 49 24.59 8.30 6.49
C ALA A 49 25.71 8.67 5.50
N LEU A 50 25.95 7.85 4.48
CA LEU A 50 26.90 8.16 3.40
C LEU A 50 26.43 9.34 2.55
N GLN A 51 25.13 9.42 2.24
CA GLN A 51 24.55 10.57 1.53
C GLN A 51 24.72 11.87 2.31
N ALA A 52 24.50 11.86 3.63
CA ALA A 52 24.74 13.04 4.48
C ALA A 52 26.20 13.50 4.45
N ARG A 53 27.16 12.57 4.37
CA ARG A 53 28.59 12.89 4.24
C ARG A 53 28.93 13.49 2.87
N ARG A 54 28.31 13.00 1.80
CA ARG A 54 28.41 13.59 0.45
C ARG A 54 27.86 15.01 0.42
N ASP A 55 26.73 15.24 1.05
CA ASP A 55 26.09 16.56 1.13
C ASP A 55 26.92 17.55 1.98
N ALA A 56 27.65 17.05 2.98
CA ALA A 56 28.61 17.82 3.78
C ALA A 56 29.93 18.13 3.03
N GLY A 57 30.10 17.63 1.80
CA GLY A 57 31.28 17.88 0.96
C GLY A 57 32.53 17.11 1.38
N GLU A 58 32.39 15.99 2.11
CA GLU A 58 33.54 15.14 2.42
C GLU A 58 34.10 14.48 1.14
N PRO A 59 35.42 14.49 0.93
CA PRO A 59 36.05 13.75 -0.17
C PRO A 59 36.05 12.24 0.10
N ASP A 60 36.08 11.44 -0.97
CA ASP A 60 36.20 9.96 -0.95
C ASP A 60 35.10 9.21 -0.17
N VAL A 61 33.84 9.66 -0.24
CA VAL A 61 32.71 8.90 0.31
C VAL A 61 32.41 7.67 -0.57
N PRO A 62 32.37 6.44 -0.01
CA PRO A 62 32.00 5.23 -0.75
C PRO A 62 30.62 5.30 -1.42
N ILE A 63 30.44 4.53 -2.49
CA ILE A 63 29.15 4.39 -3.18
C ILE A 63 28.19 3.53 -2.34
N ASP A 64 26.91 3.78 -2.51
CA ASP A 64 25.83 3.11 -1.76
C ASP A 64 25.80 1.59 -2.03
N GLU A 65 25.51 0.83 -0.97
CA GLU A 65 25.30 -0.61 -1.04
C GLU A 65 23.91 -0.91 -1.63
N ALA A 66 23.83 -1.85 -2.56
CA ALA A 66 22.57 -2.23 -3.18
C ALA A 66 21.69 -3.04 -2.20
N LEU A 67 20.39 -2.74 -2.18
CA LEU A 67 19.43 -3.51 -1.40
C LEU A 67 19.29 -4.95 -1.93
N LEU A 68 19.18 -5.89 -1.02
CA LEU A 68 18.93 -7.30 -1.29
C LEU A 68 17.49 -7.51 -1.80
N SER A 69 17.34 -8.37 -2.82
CA SER A 69 16.03 -8.66 -3.42
C SER A 69 15.19 -9.58 -2.53
N LEU A 70 13.92 -9.22 -2.30
CA LEU A 70 12.95 -10.01 -1.53
C LEU A 70 12.29 -11.15 -2.34
N LEU A 71 12.82 -11.49 -3.52
CA LEU A 71 12.29 -12.57 -4.36
C LEU A 71 13.00 -13.91 -4.10
N PRO A 72 12.30 -15.06 -4.21
CA PRO A 72 12.96 -16.34 -4.36
C PRO A 72 13.81 -16.28 -5.64
N THR A 73 15.13 -16.28 -5.46
CA THR A 73 16.08 -16.17 -6.56
C THR A 73 16.19 -17.52 -7.27
N GLN A 74 15.55 -17.65 -8.43
CA GLN A 74 16.16 -18.36 -9.56
C GLN A 74 16.52 -17.31 -10.61
N ILE A 75 17.78 -16.88 -10.62
CA ILE A 75 18.34 -16.07 -11.71
C ILE A 75 19.00 -17.03 -12.69
N VAL A 76 18.44 -17.14 -13.89
CA VAL A 76 19.18 -17.56 -15.07
C VAL A 76 19.49 -16.30 -15.86
N THR A 77 20.77 -15.97 -15.96
CA THR A 77 21.31 -14.89 -16.80
C THR A 77 21.04 -15.14 -18.30
N PRO A 78 20.78 -14.12 -19.12
CA PRO A 78 20.69 -14.28 -20.57
C PRO A 78 22.09 -14.35 -21.21
N PRO A 79 22.35 -15.25 -22.18
CA PRO A 79 23.60 -15.23 -22.94
C PRO A 79 23.50 -14.24 -24.13
N PRO A 80 24.65 -13.80 -24.68
CA PRO A 80 24.69 -12.84 -25.78
C PRO A 80 24.26 -13.50 -27.09
N THR A 81 23.63 -12.71 -27.95
CA THR A 81 23.15 -13.10 -29.28
C THR A 81 24.28 -13.59 -30.20
N PRO A 82 24.14 -14.76 -30.85
CA PRO A 82 24.76 -15.00 -32.14
C PRO A 82 23.69 -15.13 -33.24
N ALA A 83 24.09 -14.82 -34.46
CA ALA A 83 23.26 -14.71 -35.64
C ALA A 83 22.53 -16.02 -36.05
N SER A 84 21.32 -15.85 -36.57
CA SER A 84 20.56 -16.74 -37.48
C SER A 84 20.55 -18.26 -37.19
N ASN A 85 19.66 -18.67 -36.28
CA ASN A 85 19.38 -20.08 -35.96
C ASN A 85 18.67 -20.87 -37.09
N VAL A 86 18.14 -20.19 -38.12
CA VAL A 86 17.36 -20.86 -39.18
C VAL A 86 18.27 -21.67 -40.11
N THR A 87 19.47 -21.16 -40.40
CA THR A 87 20.41 -21.82 -41.33
C THR A 87 20.99 -23.12 -40.72
N GLN A 88 21.20 -23.16 -39.41
CA GLN A 88 21.68 -24.37 -38.72
C GLN A 88 20.61 -25.46 -38.63
N MET A 89 19.34 -25.10 -38.42
CA MET A 89 18.25 -26.08 -38.40
C MET A 89 18.00 -26.71 -39.79
N VAL A 90 18.13 -25.94 -40.87
CA VAL A 90 17.99 -26.46 -42.25
C VAL A 90 19.16 -27.38 -42.62
N ALA A 91 20.38 -27.03 -42.18
CA ALA A 91 21.56 -27.89 -42.39
C ALA A 91 21.45 -29.21 -41.61
N ALA A 92 20.96 -29.19 -40.37
CA ALA A 92 20.71 -30.39 -39.57
C ALA A 92 19.57 -31.25 -40.14
N PHE A 93 18.51 -30.62 -40.66
CA PHE A 93 17.40 -31.34 -41.30
C PHE A 93 17.84 -32.13 -42.54
N SER A 94 18.77 -31.57 -43.30
CA SER A 94 19.34 -32.19 -44.52
C SER A 94 20.20 -33.43 -44.21
N GLN A 95 20.62 -33.62 -42.96
CA GLN A 95 21.41 -34.78 -42.53
C GLN A 95 20.55 -35.99 -42.11
N PHE A 96 19.22 -35.82 -42.01
CA PHE A 96 18.33 -36.94 -41.73
C PHE A 96 18.07 -37.81 -42.96
N SER A 97 17.78 -39.10 -42.73
CA SER A 97 17.38 -40.01 -43.81
C SER A 97 16.03 -39.59 -44.44
N PRO A 98 15.76 -39.89 -45.71
CA PRO A 98 14.53 -39.45 -46.41
C PRO A 98 13.22 -39.83 -45.70
N ASN A 99 13.19 -41.01 -45.06
CA ASN A 99 12.04 -41.46 -44.27
C ASN A 99 11.87 -40.70 -42.95
N SER A 100 12.95 -40.15 -42.38
CA SER A 100 12.91 -39.40 -41.13
C SER A 100 12.50 -37.94 -41.37
N GLN A 101 12.95 -37.34 -42.48
CA GLN A 101 12.50 -36.00 -42.91
C GLN A 101 10.98 -35.96 -43.15
N SER A 102 10.43 -37.00 -43.78
CA SER A 102 8.99 -37.14 -44.03
C SER A 102 8.17 -37.21 -42.74
N LYS A 103 8.68 -37.90 -41.70
CA LYS A 103 8.02 -37.98 -40.40
C LYS A 103 8.08 -36.66 -39.62
N ALA A 104 9.20 -35.93 -39.71
CA ALA A 104 9.35 -34.63 -39.07
C ALA A 104 8.40 -33.57 -39.65
N LEU A 105 8.21 -33.54 -40.97
CA LEU A 105 7.22 -32.66 -41.61
C LEU A 105 5.78 -32.99 -41.20
N LEU A 106 5.50 -34.26 -40.93
CA LEU A 106 4.18 -34.71 -40.49
C LEU A 106 3.87 -34.28 -39.04
N LEU A 107 4.89 -34.18 -38.19
CA LEU A 107 4.76 -33.64 -36.83
C LEU A 107 4.59 -32.12 -36.80
N LEU A 108 5.19 -31.40 -37.75
CA LEU A 108 5.09 -29.93 -37.81
C LEU A 108 3.72 -29.45 -38.32
N ASN A 109 3.03 -30.28 -39.11
CA ASN A 109 1.72 -29.97 -39.69
C ASN A 109 0.57 -30.81 -39.06
N GLY A 110 0.81 -31.47 -37.93
CA GLY A 110 -0.21 -32.28 -37.23
C GLY A 110 -1.17 -31.43 -36.39
N PRO A 111 -2.44 -31.86 -36.20
CA PRO A 111 -3.41 -31.15 -35.39
C PRO A 111 -2.97 -31.09 -33.92
N SER A 112 -3.24 -29.94 -33.31
CA SER A 112 -2.85 -29.51 -31.96
C SER A 112 -2.89 -30.61 -30.89
N GLN A 113 -1.75 -30.79 -30.21
CA GLN A 113 -1.61 -31.60 -29.00
C GLN A 113 -2.47 -31.04 -27.84
N PRO A 114 -2.89 -31.89 -26.87
CA PRO A 114 -3.58 -31.45 -25.68
C PRO A 114 -2.62 -30.70 -24.76
N THR A 115 -2.95 -29.44 -24.48
CA THR A 115 -2.27 -28.57 -23.52
C THR A 115 -2.41 -29.16 -22.11
N VAL A 116 -1.29 -29.31 -21.40
CA VAL A 116 -1.27 -29.53 -19.95
C VAL A 116 -2.16 -28.48 -19.25
N PRO A 117 -2.97 -28.86 -18.24
CA PRO A 117 -3.84 -27.90 -17.58
C PRO A 117 -2.97 -26.91 -16.80
N SER A 118 -2.80 -25.73 -17.38
CA SER A 118 -2.54 -24.50 -16.66
C SER A 118 -3.45 -24.46 -15.44
N THR A 119 -2.90 -24.13 -14.27
CA THR A 119 -3.65 -23.92 -13.03
C THR A 119 -4.52 -22.68 -13.19
N THR A 120 -5.58 -22.80 -14.00
CA THR A 120 -6.60 -21.78 -14.15
C THR A 120 -7.35 -21.73 -12.82
N SER A 121 -7.25 -20.58 -12.16
CA SER A 121 -8.12 -20.24 -11.04
C SER A 121 -9.56 -20.54 -11.46
N ARG A 122 -10.18 -21.53 -10.81
CA ARG A 122 -11.57 -21.88 -11.10
C ARG A 122 -12.43 -20.73 -10.60
N ILE A 123 -13.00 -19.97 -11.54
CA ILE A 123 -14.03 -18.98 -11.24
C ILE A 123 -15.23 -19.76 -10.69
N LEU A 124 -15.56 -19.55 -9.41
CA LEU A 124 -16.62 -20.30 -8.71
C LEU A 124 -18.02 -19.79 -9.04
N PHE A 125 -18.14 -18.51 -9.44
CA PHE A 125 -19.39 -17.85 -9.79
C PHE A 125 -19.16 -16.89 -10.95
N THR A 126 -20.07 -16.90 -11.91
CA THR A 126 -20.07 -16.00 -13.07
C THR A 126 -21.26 -15.04 -12.99
N ALA A 127 -21.21 -13.94 -13.74
CA ALA A 127 -22.32 -12.98 -13.81
C ALA A 127 -23.63 -13.63 -14.30
N SER A 128 -23.55 -14.78 -14.99
CA SER A 128 -24.73 -15.55 -15.41
C SER A 128 -25.40 -16.32 -14.26
N ASP A 129 -24.69 -16.51 -13.14
CA ASP A 129 -25.20 -17.16 -11.93
C ASP A 129 -25.86 -16.14 -10.96
N GLU A 130 -25.74 -14.84 -11.24
CA GLU A 130 -26.30 -13.78 -10.41
C GLU A 130 -27.82 -13.66 -10.65
N LEU A 131 -28.60 -13.78 -9.56
CA LEU A 131 -30.03 -13.46 -9.62
C LEU A 131 -30.19 -11.93 -9.71
N PRO A 132 -31.11 -11.41 -10.54
CA PRO A 132 -31.36 -9.98 -10.61
C PRO A 132 -31.69 -9.46 -9.22
N ALA A 133 -30.98 -8.39 -8.81
CA ALA A 133 -31.23 -7.74 -7.53
C ALA A 133 -32.73 -7.44 -7.41
N SER A 134 -33.37 -7.97 -6.37
CA SER A 134 -34.78 -7.70 -6.13
C SER A 134 -34.96 -6.19 -5.95
N THR A 135 -35.86 -5.59 -6.73
CA THR A 135 -36.22 -4.16 -6.66
C THR A 135 -36.82 -3.76 -5.32
N SER A 136 -37.04 -4.72 -4.41
CA SER A 136 -37.36 -4.50 -3.01
C SER A 136 -36.15 -4.21 -2.12
N SER A 137 -34.96 -3.99 -2.70
CA SER A 137 -33.84 -3.40 -1.96
C SER A 137 -34.38 -2.16 -1.26
N MET A 138 -34.36 -2.19 0.07
CA MET A 138 -34.69 -1.05 0.92
C MET A 138 -33.65 0.04 0.66
N ASP A 139 -33.78 0.73 -0.47
CA ASP A 139 -32.91 1.82 -0.89
C ASP A 139 -33.30 3.10 -0.13
N PHE A 140 -33.44 2.96 1.20
CA PHE A 140 -33.58 4.08 2.14
C PHE A 140 -32.22 4.74 2.42
N GLY A 141 -31.26 4.57 1.51
CA GLY A 141 -29.97 5.21 1.57
C GLY A 141 -30.14 6.70 1.30
N TYR A 142 -29.99 7.51 2.34
CA TYR A 142 -29.78 8.95 2.14
C TYR A 142 -28.55 9.15 1.23
N GLY A 143 -28.73 9.90 0.15
CA GLY A 143 -27.62 10.34 -0.69
C GLY A 143 -26.67 11.29 0.03
N ILE A 144 -25.60 11.69 -0.66
CA ILE A 144 -24.64 12.67 -0.15
C ILE A 144 -25.37 13.99 0.15
N HIS A 145 -25.28 14.45 1.41
CA HIS A 145 -25.93 15.69 1.81
C HIS A 145 -25.18 16.91 1.24
N PRO A 146 -25.87 17.95 0.73
CA PRO A 146 -25.23 19.13 0.13
C PRO A 146 -24.24 19.87 1.04
N PHE A 147 -24.39 19.78 2.36
CA PHE A 147 -23.42 20.34 3.31
C PHE A 147 -22.02 19.74 3.17
N LEU A 148 -21.89 18.47 2.82
CA LEU A 148 -20.58 17.84 2.60
C LEU A 148 -19.91 18.42 1.35
N VAL A 149 -20.69 18.64 0.29
CA VAL A 149 -20.22 19.29 -0.93
C VAL A 149 -19.77 20.73 -0.64
N GLN A 150 -20.53 21.48 0.16
CA GLN A 150 -20.15 22.84 0.56
C GLN A 150 -18.83 22.87 1.35
N LEU A 151 -18.63 21.93 2.28
CA LEU A 151 -17.36 21.83 3.01
C LEU A 151 -16.19 21.56 2.05
N ALA A 152 -16.36 20.63 1.11
CA ALA A 152 -15.34 20.33 0.10
C ALA A 152 -15.04 21.52 -0.82
N MET A 153 -16.07 22.23 -1.30
CA MET A 153 -15.91 23.44 -2.13
C MET A 153 -15.09 24.52 -1.42
N HIS A 154 -15.22 24.61 -0.10
CA HIS A 154 -14.48 25.54 0.73
C HIS A 154 -13.14 24.99 1.26
N LYS A 155 -12.72 23.81 0.80
CA LYS A 155 -11.48 23.13 1.22
C LYS A 155 -11.39 22.96 2.74
N VAL A 156 -12.53 22.74 3.40
CA VAL A 156 -12.60 22.49 4.84
C VAL A 156 -12.55 20.99 5.07
N HIS A 157 -11.74 20.57 6.06
CA HIS A 157 -11.71 19.19 6.51
C HIS A 157 -13.11 18.65 6.81
N ILE A 158 -13.47 17.57 6.10
CA ILE A 158 -14.71 16.81 6.29
C ILE A 158 -14.36 15.58 7.12
N PRO A 159 -14.78 15.50 8.39
CA PRO A 159 -14.52 14.32 9.19
C PRO A 159 -15.28 13.11 8.69
N LEU A 160 -14.64 11.95 8.79
CA LEU A 160 -15.24 10.66 8.46
C LEU A 160 -16.52 10.38 9.26
N THR A 161 -16.61 10.90 10.49
CA THR A 161 -17.81 10.74 11.33
C THR A 161 -19.07 11.34 10.73
N LEU A 162 -18.96 12.30 9.80
CA LEU A 162 -20.11 12.83 9.06
C LEU A 162 -20.73 11.80 8.10
N PHE A 163 -19.96 10.82 7.66
CA PHE A 163 -20.40 9.74 6.75
C PHE A 163 -20.99 8.52 7.46
N THR A 164 -21.03 8.51 8.80
CA THR A 164 -21.74 7.47 9.57
C THR A 164 -23.24 7.54 9.33
N SER A 165 -23.97 6.44 9.49
CA SER A 165 -25.44 6.40 9.33
C SER A 165 -26.09 7.40 10.28
N LYS A 166 -25.61 7.45 11.52
CA LYS A 166 -26.12 8.35 12.55
C LYS A 166 -25.99 9.81 12.13
N SER A 167 -24.82 10.23 11.67
CA SER A 167 -24.59 11.61 11.22
C SER A 167 -25.34 11.92 9.93
N THR A 168 -25.39 10.97 8.98
CA THR A 168 -26.12 11.14 7.71
C THR A 168 -27.62 11.31 7.96
N ASN A 169 -28.20 10.45 8.80
CA ASN A 169 -29.61 10.56 9.21
C ASN A 169 -29.89 11.92 9.85
N ARG A 170 -28.98 12.38 10.72
CA ARG A 170 -29.09 13.69 11.37
C ARG A 170 -29.00 14.83 10.35
N LEU A 171 -28.05 14.77 9.41
CA LEU A 171 -27.91 15.76 8.34
C LEU A 171 -29.20 15.93 7.56
N HIS A 172 -29.86 14.83 7.18
CA HIS A 172 -31.08 14.88 6.39
C HIS A 172 -32.34 15.20 7.19
N ARG A 173 -32.47 14.71 8.43
CA ARG A 173 -33.68 14.91 9.25
C ARG A 173 -33.70 16.20 10.04
N GLU A 174 -32.53 16.67 10.46
CA GLU A 174 -32.36 17.78 11.39
C GLU A 174 -31.66 18.99 10.74
N SER A 175 -31.62 19.05 9.40
CA SER A 175 -30.88 20.05 8.61
C SER A 175 -31.12 21.50 9.03
N THR A 176 -32.34 21.84 9.45
CA THR A 176 -32.74 23.19 9.90
C THR A 176 -32.25 23.56 11.30
N THR A 177 -31.91 22.57 12.12
CA THR A 177 -31.43 22.78 13.50
C THR A 177 -29.92 22.75 13.61
N LEU A 178 -29.22 22.31 12.56
CA LEU A 178 -27.76 22.25 12.54
C LEU A 178 -27.16 23.65 12.49
N THR A 179 -26.18 23.88 13.36
CA THR A 179 -25.45 25.14 13.38
C THR A 179 -24.55 25.26 12.15
N GLN A 180 -24.52 26.46 11.57
CA GLN A 180 -23.64 26.80 10.46
C GLN A 180 -22.77 27.99 10.87
N LYS A 181 -21.49 27.95 10.50
CA LYS A 181 -20.55 29.04 10.71
C LYS A 181 -20.34 29.82 9.42
N VAL A 182 -20.07 31.11 9.57
CA VAL A 182 -19.73 32.00 8.46
C VAL A 182 -18.25 31.89 8.16
N ILE A 183 -17.92 31.71 6.88
CA ILE A 183 -16.56 31.83 6.37
C ILE A 183 -16.51 32.86 5.25
N TYR A 184 -15.35 33.50 5.11
CA TYR A 184 -15.09 34.44 4.03
C TYR A 184 -14.18 33.78 3.00
N THR A 185 -14.64 33.74 1.76
CA THR A 185 -13.85 33.21 0.64
C THR A 185 -12.75 34.20 0.26
N LYS A 186 -11.75 33.78 -0.52
CA LYS A 186 -10.69 34.65 -1.05
C LYS A 186 -11.22 35.93 -1.74
N ASN A 187 -12.42 35.86 -2.33
CA ASN A 187 -13.09 36.99 -2.98
C ASN A 187 -13.88 37.87 -1.99
N ASN A 188 -13.68 37.69 -0.69
CA ASN A 188 -14.42 38.32 0.41
C ASN A 188 -15.94 38.04 0.40
N THR A 189 -16.38 37.01 -0.33
CA THR A 189 -17.78 36.57 -0.33
C THR A 189 -18.08 35.78 0.94
N LYS A 190 -19.15 36.17 1.62
CA LYS A 190 -19.69 35.49 2.80
C LYS A 190 -20.36 34.18 2.40
N SER A 191 -19.89 33.06 2.93
CA SER A 191 -20.53 31.74 2.78
C SER A 191 -20.85 31.14 4.14
N HIS A 192 -21.95 30.39 4.21
CA HIS A 192 -22.34 29.62 5.38
C HIS A 192 -21.96 28.16 5.15
N ILE A 193 -21.25 27.57 6.09
CA ILE A 193 -20.87 26.14 6.05
C ILE A 193 -21.29 25.47 7.35
N LEU A 194 -21.52 24.16 7.28
CA LEU A 194 -21.83 23.35 8.45
C LEU A 194 -20.75 23.50 9.52
N ASP A 195 -21.17 23.73 10.76
CA ASP A 195 -20.27 23.65 11.90
C ASP A 195 -20.04 22.19 12.27
N VAL A 196 -18.85 21.69 11.99
CA VAL A 196 -18.48 20.29 12.17
C VAL A 196 -18.31 19.92 13.65
N SER A 197 -18.08 20.89 14.53
CA SER A 197 -17.83 20.65 15.96
C SER A 197 -19.02 20.05 16.71
N GLN A 198 -20.23 20.14 16.15
CA GLN A 198 -21.45 19.56 16.70
C GLN A 198 -21.60 18.05 16.45
N PHE A 199 -20.63 17.43 15.75
CA PHE A 199 -20.60 16.00 15.46
C PHE A 199 -19.52 15.29 16.29
N PRO A 200 -19.62 13.97 16.48
CA PRO A 200 -18.59 13.21 17.17
C PRO A 200 -17.21 13.40 16.54
N SER A 201 -16.18 13.48 17.39
CA SER A 201 -14.80 13.56 16.94
C SER A 201 -14.41 12.30 16.16
N GLU A 202 -13.69 12.47 15.06
CA GLU A 202 -13.19 11.36 14.25
C GLU A 202 -12.32 10.40 15.06
N LEU A 203 -11.53 10.92 16.01
CA LEU A 203 -10.71 10.11 16.91
C LEU A 203 -11.52 9.26 17.90
N THR A 204 -12.85 9.36 17.89
CA THR A 204 -13.74 8.53 18.71
C THR A 204 -14.52 7.50 17.91
N ILE A 205 -14.39 7.47 16.57
CA ILE A 205 -15.08 6.50 15.72
C ILE A 205 -14.62 5.08 16.04
N ASP A 206 -15.53 4.12 16.09
CA ASP A 206 -15.18 2.72 16.30
C ASP A 206 -14.81 2.01 14.97
N VAL A 207 -14.41 0.75 15.08
CA VAL A 207 -13.99 -0.07 13.92
C VAL A 207 -15.11 -0.24 12.91
N ALA A 208 -16.34 -0.49 13.37
CA ALA A 208 -17.47 -0.79 12.50
C ALA A 208 -17.94 0.49 11.79
N ASP A 209 -18.09 1.57 12.55
CA ASP A 209 -18.44 2.90 12.05
C ASP A 209 -17.39 3.42 11.07
N TRP A 210 -16.10 3.11 11.27
CA TRP A 210 -15.02 3.52 10.36
C TRP A 210 -15.13 2.82 8.99
N HIS A 211 -15.40 1.52 8.97
CA HIS A 211 -15.66 0.84 7.69
C HIS A 211 -16.94 1.36 7.03
N GLU A 212 -18.00 1.56 7.81
CA GLU A 212 -19.27 2.07 7.33
C GLU A 212 -19.11 3.46 6.69
N CYS A 213 -18.40 4.37 7.36
CA CYS A 213 -18.19 5.73 6.87
C CYS A 213 -17.32 5.73 5.61
N TRP A 214 -16.34 4.83 5.50
CA TRP A 214 -15.50 4.70 4.31
C TRP A 214 -16.26 4.24 3.07
N VAL A 215 -17.29 3.40 3.22
CA VAL A 215 -18.16 3.03 2.09
C VAL A 215 -18.86 4.26 1.51
N ARG A 216 -19.41 5.14 2.35
CA ARG A 216 -20.06 6.38 1.87
C ARG A 216 -19.06 7.44 1.41
N ASN A 217 -17.95 7.59 2.12
CA ASN A 217 -16.87 8.48 1.73
C ASN A 217 -16.30 8.11 0.35
N ARG A 218 -16.21 6.82 0.05
CA ARG A 218 -15.83 6.36 -1.30
C ARG A 218 -16.76 6.89 -2.38
N THR A 219 -18.08 6.78 -2.20
CA THR A 219 -19.05 7.35 -3.15
C THR A 219 -18.85 8.86 -3.30
N PHE A 220 -18.62 9.57 -2.21
CA PHE A 220 -18.35 11.01 -2.22
C PHE A 220 -17.07 11.37 -2.98
N LEU A 221 -16.00 10.62 -2.77
CA LEU A 221 -14.74 10.78 -3.49
C LEU A 221 -14.91 10.51 -4.99
N GLU A 222 -15.59 9.43 -5.35
CA GLU A 222 -15.82 9.07 -6.76
C GLU A 222 -16.69 10.11 -7.50
N GLU A 223 -17.63 10.77 -6.80
CA GLU A 223 -18.52 11.78 -7.39
C GLU A 223 -17.90 13.18 -7.49
N HIS A 224 -17.11 13.59 -6.48
CA HIS A 224 -16.69 14.98 -6.34
C HIS A 224 -15.18 15.24 -6.45
N TYR A 225 -14.34 14.19 -6.48
CA TYR A 225 -12.90 14.34 -6.58
C TYR A 225 -12.39 13.95 -7.96
N GLU A 226 -11.20 14.45 -8.32
CA GLU A 226 -10.52 13.96 -9.52
C GLU A 226 -10.30 12.44 -9.43
N PRO A 227 -10.52 11.67 -10.51
CA PRO A 227 -10.42 10.20 -10.47
C PRO A 227 -9.10 9.67 -9.90
N ALA A 228 -7.97 10.32 -10.23
CA ALA A 228 -6.65 9.95 -9.71
C ALA A 228 -6.56 10.16 -8.19
N LEU A 229 -7.12 11.26 -7.70
CA LEU A 229 -7.14 11.60 -6.28
C LEU A 229 -8.09 10.68 -5.49
N ALA A 230 -9.29 10.42 -6.02
CA ALA A 230 -10.25 9.49 -5.46
C ALA A 230 -9.63 8.09 -5.33
N LYS A 231 -9.01 7.59 -6.41
CA LYS A 231 -8.31 6.29 -6.42
C LYS A 231 -7.20 6.23 -5.36
N ARG A 232 -6.43 7.31 -5.18
CA ARG A 232 -5.38 7.37 -4.15
C ARG A 232 -5.94 7.20 -2.74
N TRP A 233 -7.05 7.86 -2.43
CA TRP A 233 -7.72 7.72 -1.13
C TRP A 233 -8.35 6.34 -0.93
N ILE A 234 -8.96 5.78 -1.97
CA ILE A 234 -9.47 4.40 -1.93
C ILE A 234 -8.33 3.41 -1.65
N ASN A 235 -7.18 3.57 -2.32
CA ASN A 235 -6.01 2.73 -2.07
C ASN A 235 -5.44 2.92 -0.65
N HIS A 236 -5.48 4.15 -0.11
CA HIS A 236 -5.07 4.43 1.26
C HIS A 236 -5.95 3.65 2.26
N TYR A 237 -7.28 3.74 2.13
CA TYR A 237 -8.21 2.95 2.92
C TYR A 237 -7.97 1.44 2.80
N LEU A 238 -7.76 0.94 1.57
CA LEU A 238 -7.45 -0.47 1.35
C LEU A 238 -6.15 -0.85 2.07
N HIS A 239 -5.10 -0.03 1.99
CA HIS A 239 -3.86 -0.29 2.70
C HIS A 239 -4.05 -0.36 4.23
N LEU A 240 -4.83 0.56 4.80
CA LEU A 240 -5.12 0.59 6.24
C LEU A 240 -5.99 -0.59 6.69
N SER A 241 -7.00 -0.96 5.92
CA SER A 241 -7.90 -2.07 6.25
C SER A 241 -7.26 -3.46 6.16
N HIS A 242 -6.14 -3.59 5.43
CA HIS A 242 -5.38 -4.84 5.33
C HIS A 242 -4.22 -4.95 6.33
N GLN A 243 -4.09 -4.04 7.28
CA GLN A 243 -3.04 -4.14 8.31
C GLN A 243 -3.26 -5.36 9.21
N ASP A 244 -2.16 -6.04 9.55
CA ASP A 244 -2.20 -7.14 10.53
C ASP A 244 -2.64 -6.63 11.90
N ASP A 245 -3.35 -7.50 12.63
CA ASP A 245 -3.94 -7.19 13.93
C ASP A 245 -4.76 -5.88 13.93
N PHE A 246 -5.47 -5.61 12.82
CA PHE A 246 -6.22 -4.37 12.56
C PHE A 246 -6.98 -3.84 13.79
N ARG A 247 -7.72 -4.72 14.47
CA ARG A 247 -8.52 -4.36 15.64
C ARG A 247 -7.67 -3.86 16.82
N SER A 248 -6.52 -4.49 17.06
CA SER A 248 -5.58 -4.10 18.13
C SER A 248 -4.87 -2.79 17.79
N ASN A 249 -4.55 -2.60 16.51
CA ASN A 249 -3.84 -1.43 15.99
C ASN A 249 -4.76 -0.27 15.59
N PHE A 250 -6.08 -0.44 15.69
CA PHE A 250 -7.07 0.49 15.13
C PHE A 250 -6.92 1.92 15.67
N ALA A 251 -6.56 2.09 16.95
CA ALA A 251 -6.35 3.42 17.52
C ALA A 251 -5.21 4.19 16.80
N ALA A 252 -4.13 3.49 16.43
CA ALA A 252 -3.02 4.07 15.68
C ALA A 252 -3.39 4.30 14.22
N ILE A 253 -4.07 3.32 13.59
CA ILE A 253 -4.54 3.41 12.21
C ILE A 253 -5.48 4.61 12.03
N ARG A 254 -6.48 4.75 12.89
CA ARG A 254 -7.43 5.87 12.88
C ARG A 254 -6.74 7.21 13.08
N LYS A 255 -5.74 7.28 13.97
CA LYS A 255 -4.98 8.52 14.20
C LYS A 255 -4.20 8.91 12.94
N PHE A 256 -3.52 7.94 12.32
CA PHE A 256 -2.79 8.16 11.07
C PHE A 256 -3.70 8.60 9.91
N ASP A 257 -4.85 7.94 9.75
CA ASP A 257 -5.89 8.29 8.76
C ASP A 257 -6.35 9.75 8.94
N TYR A 258 -6.69 10.13 10.18
CA TYR A 258 -7.07 11.49 10.54
C TYR A 258 -5.98 12.52 10.20
N GLU A 259 -4.73 12.25 10.57
CA GLU A 259 -3.59 13.14 10.30
C GLU A 259 -3.35 13.33 8.79
N GLU A 260 -3.42 12.27 7.99
CA GLU A 260 -3.32 12.35 6.53
C GLU A 260 -4.46 13.17 5.92
N HIS A 261 -5.69 12.97 6.41
CA HIS A 261 -6.86 13.72 5.97
C HIS A 261 -6.78 15.22 6.32
N GLU A 262 -6.24 15.55 7.49
CA GLU A 262 -6.05 16.93 7.93
C GLU A 262 -4.93 17.63 7.13
N LEU A 263 -3.76 17.00 7.02
CA LEU A 263 -2.57 17.57 6.39
C LEU A 263 -2.78 17.89 4.91
N ARG A 264 -3.49 17.02 4.18
CA ARG A 264 -3.75 17.23 2.75
C ARG A 264 -4.81 18.28 2.46
N GLN A 265 -5.63 18.65 3.44
CA GLN A 265 -6.63 19.71 3.28
C GLN A 265 -6.09 21.08 3.68
N GLN A 266 -5.05 21.12 4.51
CA GLN A 266 -4.33 22.35 4.87
C GLN A 266 -3.26 22.76 3.86
N SER A 267 -2.74 21.82 3.06
CA SER A 267 -1.76 22.13 2.01
C SER A 267 -2.39 23.00 0.91
N PRO A 268 -1.96 24.27 0.72
CA PRO A 268 -2.35 25.02 -0.46
C PRO A 268 -1.76 24.31 -1.68
N SER A 269 -2.63 23.87 -2.59
CA SER A 269 -2.23 23.36 -3.90
C SER A 269 -1.21 24.32 -4.53
N PHE A 270 0.01 23.83 -4.77
CA PHE A 270 1.06 24.49 -5.58
C PHE A 270 0.55 24.82 -6.97
#